data_AF-A0AAQ4CWL5-F1
#
_entry.id   AF-A0AAQ4CWL5-F1
#
_cell.length_a   1.000
_cell.length_b   1.000
_cell.length_c   1.000
_cell.angle_alpha   90.00
_cell.angle_beta   90.00
_cell.angle_gamma   90.00
#
_symmetry.space_group_name_H-M   'P 1'
#
loop_
_entity.id
_entity.type
_entity.pdbx_description
1 polymer ?
#
loop_
_entity_poly.entity_id
_entity_poly.type
_entity_poly.pdbx_seq_one_letter_code
_entity_poly.pdbx_strand_id
1 'polypeptide(L)'
;MKLYKYRLDKGYLVPDENGDVTVLINGEFVVIYDKNGNEIKDVKFKYIGNEQIHLNKLKYIAKFINININENVFLAYPTFQERVLIINKYMGKIFEDYVYFLLISKNYKVKREKELYVSLHNFTLSRYHNKPDFIVEDKIVIEAKISKNDYTQTLEYSKYYKRGMVVFPFTGECRVPKGWICVFNVLLDKSRFYSLLEDLLSRSK
;
A
#
# COMPACT_ATOMS: atom_id res chain seq x y z
N MET A 1 -5.68 -18.34 -0.64
CA MET A 1 -6.49 -18.63 -1.84
C MET A 1 -7.95 -18.34 -1.54
N LYS A 2 -8.64 -17.63 -2.43
CA LYS A 2 -10.06 -17.27 -2.33
C LYS A 2 -10.80 -17.75 -3.59
N LEU A 3 -12.02 -18.23 -3.43
CA LEU A 3 -12.87 -18.75 -4.50
C LEU A 3 -14.19 -18.00 -4.49
N TYR A 4 -14.63 -17.56 -5.67
CA TYR A 4 -15.84 -16.78 -5.85
C TYR A 4 -16.62 -17.25 -7.07
N LYS A 5 -17.94 -17.09 -7.03
CA LYS A 5 -18.85 -17.42 -8.13
C LYS A 5 -19.26 -16.17 -8.90
N TYR A 6 -19.32 -16.31 -10.22
CA TYR A 6 -19.58 -15.25 -11.18
C TYR A 6 -20.50 -15.76 -12.28
N ARG A 7 -21.21 -14.84 -12.92
CA ARG A 7 -21.87 -15.08 -14.21
C ARG A 7 -21.22 -14.25 -15.31
N LEU A 8 -21.28 -14.76 -16.54
CA LEU A 8 -20.88 -14.01 -17.72
C LEU A 8 -22.09 -13.23 -18.26
N ASP A 9 -22.03 -11.91 -18.22
CA ASP A 9 -23.06 -10.98 -18.70
C ASP A 9 -22.43 -10.03 -19.72
N LYS A 10 -22.87 -10.12 -20.99
CA LYS A 10 -22.41 -9.26 -22.10
C LYS A 10 -20.88 -9.17 -22.23
N GLY A 11 -20.19 -10.30 -22.04
CA GLY A 11 -18.73 -10.39 -22.14
C GLY A 11 -17.97 -9.95 -20.88
N TYR A 12 -18.67 -9.63 -19.79
CA TYR A 12 -18.06 -9.29 -18.51
C TYR A 12 -18.45 -10.29 -17.42
N LEU A 13 -17.51 -10.55 -16.50
CA LEU A 13 -17.82 -11.29 -15.27
C LEU A 13 -18.45 -10.35 -14.24
N VAL A 14 -19.62 -10.75 -13.77
CA VAL A 14 -20.38 -10.09 -12.71
C VAL A 14 -20.49 -11.05 -11.53
N PRO A 15 -20.19 -10.63 -10.28
CA PRO A 15 -20.32 -11.49 -9.12
C PRO A 15 -21.75 -12.01 -8.99
N ASP A 16 -21.88 -13.32 -8.79
CA ASP A 16 -23.18 -14.00 -8.63
C ASP A 16 -22.93 -15.32 -7.89
N GLU A 17 -23.48 -15.46 -6.68
CA GLU A 17 -23.30 -16.66 -5.85
C GLU A 17 -23.86 -17.92 -6.51
N ASN A 18 -24.85 -17.76 -7.41
CA ASN A 18 -25.44 -18.84 -8.20
C ASN A 18 -24.83 -18.93 -9.61
N GLY A 19 -23.73 -18.25 -9.86
CA GLY A 19 -23.08 -18.19 -11.16
C GLY A 19 -22.33 -19.47 -11.54
N ASP A 20 -22.31 -19.74 -12.85
CA ASP A 20 -21.67 -20.92 -13.46
C ASP A 20 -20.15 -20.77 -13.65
N VAL A 21 -19.57 -19.59 -13.39
CA VAL A 21 -18.13 -19.32 -13.51
C VAL A 21 -17.49 -19.28 -12.13
N THR A 22 -16.35 -19.97 -11.99
CA THR A 22 -15.56 -19.98 -10.75
C THR A 22 -14.30 -19.15 -10.94
N VAL A 23 -14.08 -18.16 -10.07
CA VAL A 23 -12.90 -17.29 -10.07
C VAL A 23 -12.06 -17.60 -8.85
N LEU A 24 -10.81 -17.99 -9.09
CA LEU A 24 -9.81 -18.28 -8.06
C LEU A 24 -8.83 -17.11 -7.98
N ILE A 25 -8.67 -16.57 -6.78
CA ILE A 25 -7.74 -15.47 -6.49
C ILE A 25 -6.68 -15.92 -5.49
N ASN A 26 -5.41 -15.75 -5.85
CA ASN A 26 -4.28 -15.96 -4.96
C ASN A 26 -3.22 -14.86 -5.13
N GLY A 27 -3.29 -13.82 -4.30
CA GLY A 27 -2.43 -12.65 -4.46
C GLY A 27 -2.72 -11.93 -5.78
N GLU A 28 -1.71 -11.82 -6.64
CA GLU A 28 -1.84 -11.24 -7.98
C GLU A 28 -2.28 -12.26 -9.05
N PHE A 29 -2.46 -13.53 -8.67
CA PHE A 29 -2.90 -14.59 -9.57
C PHE A 29 -4.42 -14.68 -9.59
N VAL A 30 -5.01 -14.55 -10.79
CA VAL A 30 -6.45 -14.76 -11.03
C VAL A 30 -6.59 -15.83 -12.11
N VAL A 31 -7.31 -16.90 -11.79
CA VAL A 31 -7.63 -17.99 -12.71
C VAL A 31 -9.15 -18.17 -12.74
N ILE A 32 -9.70 -18.41 -13.93
CA ILE A 32 -11.15 -18.40 -14.17
C ILE A 32 -11.51 -19.73 -14.83
N TYR A 33 -12.53 -20.41 -14.30
CA TYR A 33 -13.02 -21.69 -14.83
C TYR A 33 -14.51 -21.62 -15.15
N ASP A 34 -14.93 -22.24 -16.24
CA ASP A 34 -16.36 -22.47 -16.53
C ASP A 34 -16.94 -23.60 -15.65
N LYS A 35 -18.24 -23.87 -15.82
CA LYS A 35 -18.94 -24.93 -15.08
C LYS A 35 -18.44 -26.35 -15.39
N ASN A 36 -17.73 -26.54 -16.49
CA ASN A 36 -17.17 -27.81 -16.91
C ASN A 36 -15.70 -27.98 -16.44
N GLY A 37 -15.13 -26.97 -15.78
CA GLY A 37 -13.74 -26.96 -15.34
C GLY A 37 -12.73 -26.49 -16.40
N ASN A 38 -13.19 -25.95 -17.53
CA ASN A 38 -12.29 -25.39 -18.55
C ASN A 38 -11.83 -23.99 -18.14
N GLU A 39 -10.54 -23.72 -18.29
CA GLU A 39 -9.99 -22.38 -18.04
C GLU A 39 -10.50 -21.37 -19.10
N ILE A 40 -11.02 -20.24 -18.63
CA ILE A 40 -11.46 -19.13 -19.49
C ILE A 40 -10.41 -18.03 -19.47
N LYS A 41 -9.93 -17.63 -20.66
CA LYS A 41 -8.94 -16.56 -20.83
C LYS A 41 -9.58 -15.29 -21.36
N ASP A 42 -8.86 -14.17 -21.21
CA ASP A 42 -9.20 -12.85 -21.78
C ASP A 42 -10.56 -12.25 -21.36
N VAL A 43 -11.13 -12.72 -20.26
CA VAL A 43 -12.38 -12.17 -19.71
C VAL A 43 -12.09 -10.94 -18.85
N LYS A 44 -12.99 -9.95 -18.89
CA LYS A 44 -12.92 -8.74 -18.08
C LYS A 44 -13.96 -8.77 -16.97
N PHE A 45 -13.60 -8.21 -15.82
CA PHE A 45 -14.54 -8.03 -14.71
C PHE A 45 -15.32 -6.74 -14.88
N LYS A 46 -16.62 -6.77 -14.61
CA LYS A 46 -17.45 -5.56 -14.62
C LYS A 46 -17.12 -4.68 -13.41
N TYR A 47 -17.11 -3.37 -13.62
CA TYR A 47 -17.12 -2.39 -12.53
C TYR A 47 -18.45 -2.47 -11.77
N ILE A 48 -18.40 -2.43 -10.43
CA ILE A 48 -19.60 -2.53 -9.57
C ILE A 48 -19.97 -1.17 -8.99
N GLY A 49 -18.99 -0.28 -8.83
CA GLY A 49 -19.17 1.08 -8.35
C GLY A 49 -18.19 2.04 -9.01
N ASN A 50 -17.51 2.85 -8.21
CA ASN A 50 -16.56 3.86 -8.67
C ASN A 50 -15.09 3.43 -8.49
N GLU A 51 -14.78 2.13 -8.63
CA GLU A 51 -13.41 1.60 -8.50
C GLU A 51 -12.43 2.31 -9.43
N GLN A 52 -12.91 2.84 -10.57
CA GLN A 52 -12.13 3.61 -11.53
C GLN A 52 -11.34 4.76 -10.88
N ILE A 53 -11.91 5.44 -9.89
CA ILE A 53 -11.24 6.56 -9.18
C ILE A 53 -10.01 6.04 -8.43
N HIS A 54 -10.14 4.89 -7.77
CA HIS A 54 -9.07 4.25 -7.01
C HIS A 54 -8.00 3.66 -7.95
N LEU A 55 -8.42 3.01 -9.04
CA LEU A 55 -7.52 2.46 -10.05
C LEU A 55 -6.73 3.57 -10.77
N ASN A 56 -7.35 4.71 -11.08
CA ASN A 56 -6.67 5.85 -11.68
C ASN A 56 -5.57 6.40 -10.76
N LYS A 57 -5.86 6.51 -9.46
CA LYS A 57 -4.84 6.89 -8.45
C LYS A 57 -3.72 5.85 -8.43
N LEU A 58 -4.05 4.56 -8.33
CA LEU A 58 -3.06 3.48 -8.33
C LEU A 58 -2.14 3.53 -9.56
N LYS A 59 -2.73 3.60 -10.77
CA LYS A 59 -2.00 3.72 -12.04
C LYS A 59 -1.11 4.95 -12.06
N TYR A 60 -1.58 6.07 -11.50
CA TYR A 60 -0.78 7.29 -11.44
C TYR A 60 0.49 7.09 -10.60
N ILE A 61 0.37 6.50 -9.40
CA ILE A 61 1.54 6.21 -8.55
C ILE A 61 2.47 5.20 -9.24
N ALA A 62 1.91 4.14 -9.83
CA ALA A 62 2.66 3.07 -10.48
C ALA A 62 3.56 3.55 -11.63
N LYS A 63 3.18 4.62 -12.33
CA LYS A 63 4.01 5.26 -13.38
C LYS A 63 5.37 5.71 -12.85
N PHE A 64 5.47 6.13 -11.59
CA PHE A 64 6.73 6.61 -11.01
C PHE A 64 7.74 5.50 -10.73
N ILE A 65 7.30 4.24 -10.74
CA ILE A 65 8.15 3.05 -10.55
C ILE A 65 8.05 2.07 -11.74
N ASN A 66 7.52 2.52 -12.88
CA ASN A 66 7.42 1.74 -14.12
C ASN A 66 6.67 0.39 -13.98
N ILE A 67 5.66 0.31 -13.11
CA ILE A 67 4.81 -0.88 -12.98
C ILE A 67 3.56 -0.74 -13.83
N ASN A 68 3.26 -1.76 -14.63
CA ASN A 68 1.98 -1.88 -15.34
C ASN A 68 0.93 -2.54 -14.44
N ILE A 69 -0.26 -1.93 -14.35
CA ILE A 69 -1.33 -2.37 -13.46
C ILE A 69 -2.31 -3.25 -14.23
N ASN A 70 -2.38 -4.53 -13.87
CA ASN A 70 -3.46 -5.41 -14.31
C ASN A 70 -4.71 -5.21 -13.44
N GLU A 71 -5.69 -4.47 -13.96
CA GLU A 71 -6.92 -4.16 -13.23
C GLU A 71 -7.74 -5.40 -12.84
N ASN A 72 -7.68 -6.46 -13.66
CA ASN A 72 -8.44 -7.68 -13.43
C ASN A 72 -8.11 -8.33 -12.07
N VAL A 73 -6.88 -8.20 -11.60
CA VAL A 73 -6.45 -8.70 -10.28
C VAL A 73 -7.28 -8.09 -9.15
N PHE A 74 -7.59 -6.80 -9.26
CA PHE A 74 -8.35 -6.09 -8.24
C PHE A 74 -9.85 -6.24 -8.45
N LEU A 75 -10.31 -6.19 -9.70
CA LEU A 75 -11.73 -6.34 -10.04
C LEU A 75 -12.23 -7.78 -9.89
N ALA A 76 -11.35 -8.77 -9.73
CA ALA A 76 -11.74 -10.15 -9.47
C ALA A 76 -12.41 -10.36 -8.10
N TYR A 77 -12.33 -9.41 -7.17
CA TYR A 77 -13.04 -9.51 -5.88
C TYR A 77 -14.54 -9.19 -6.06
N PRO A 78 -15.44 -9.86 -5.31
CA PRO A 78 -16.87 -9.80 -5.57
C PRO A 78 -17.55 -8.54 -5.05
N THR A 79 -17.01 -7.90 -4.02
CA THR A 79 -17.62 -6.72 -3.40
C THR A 79 -16.83 -5.45 -3.68
N PHE A 80 -17.53 -4.33 -3.77
CA PHE A 80 -16.90 -3.01 -3.94
C PHE A 80 -15.91 -2.70 -2.80
N GLN A 81 -16.26 -3.04 -1.56
CA GLN A 81 -15.43 -2.82 -0.38
C GLN A 81 -14.12 -3.63 -0.45
N GLU A 82 -14.18 -4.91 -0.83
CA GLU A 82 -12.97 -5.73 -1.00
C GLU A 82 -12.09 -5.20 -2.13
N ARG A 83 -12.69 -4.78 -3.26
CA ARG A 83 -11.96 -4.18 -4.39
C ARG A 83 -11.22 -2.92 -3.96
N VAL A 84 -11.89 -1.98 -3.31
CA VAL A 84 -11.26 -0.75 -2.80
C VAL A 84 -10.18 -1.06 -1.78
N LEU A 85 -10.42 -2.01 -0.87
CA LEU A 85 -9.44 -2.41 0.14
C LEU A 85 -8.16 -2.95 -0.51
N ILE A 86 -8.27 -3.87 -1.48
CA ILE A 86 -7.09 -4.45 -2.13
C ILE A 86 -6.35 -3.43 -2.99
N ILE A 87 -7.07 -2.54 -3.68
CA ILE A 87 -6.48 -1.44 -4.44
C ILE A 87 -5.68 -0.50 -3.52
N ASN A 88 -6.24 -0.14 -2.36
CA ASN A 88 -5.57 0.72 -1.38
C ASN A 88 -4.33 0.03 -0.76
N LYS A 89 -4.42 -1.26 -0.44
CA LYS A 89 -3.25 -2.03 0.02
C LYS A 89 -2.14 -2.03 -1.02
N TYR A 90 -2.49 -2.23 -2.28
CA TYR A 90 -1.51 -2.22 -3.38
C TYR A 90 -0.92 -0.83 -3.63
N MET A 91 -1.73 0.23 -3.53
CA MET A 91 -1.23 1.61 -3.56
C MET A 91 -0.21 1.87 -2.44
N GLY A 92 -0.47 1.38 -1.22
CA GLY A 92 0.47 1.50 -0.09
C GLY A 92 1.82 0.89 -0.42
N LYS A 93 1.82 -0.38 -0.86
CA LYS A 93 3.02 -1.11 -1.27
C LYS A 93 3.80 -0.39 -2.38
N ILE A 94 3.12 0.03 -3.45
CA ILE A 94 3.76 0.75 -4.56
C ILE A 94 4.37 2.07 -4.09
N PHE A 95 3.69 2.78 -3.18
CA PHE A 95 4.21 4.05 -2.67
C PHE A 95 5.40 3.85 -1.73
N GLU A 96 5.38 2.82 -0.88
CA GLU A 96 6.55 2.40 -0.08
C GLU A 96 7.74 2.10 -1.00
N ASP A 97 7.55 1.30 -2.05
CA ASP A 97 8.62 0.99 -3.01
C ASP A 97 9.15 2.25 -3.70
N TYR A 98 8.27 3.20 -4.08
CA TYR A 98 8.69 4.51 -4.61
C TYR A 98 9.57 5.30 -3.62
N VAL A 99 9.18 5.37 -2.34
CA VAL A 99 9.95 6.06 -1.30
C VAL A 99 11.29 5.38 -1.09
N TYR A 100 11.33 4.05 -1.08
CA TYR A 100 12.56 3.28 -1.03
C TYR A 100 13.50 3.65 -2.19
N PHE A 101 12.99 3.69 -3.43
CA PHE A 101 13.77 4.09 -4.59
C PHE A 101 14.31 5.53 -4.48
N LEU A 102 13.52 6.47 -3.97
CA LEU A 102 14.00 7.83 -3.68
C LEU A 102 15.20 7.79 -2.74
N LEU A 103 15.08 7.09 -1.61
CA LEU A 103 16.14 7.03 -0.61
C LEU A 103 17.43 6.42 -1.16
N ILE A 104 17.36 5.26 -1.80
CA ILE A 104 18.56 4.61 -2.33
C ILE A 104 19.19 5.39 -3.49
N SER A 105 18.39 6.13 -4.28
CA SER A 105 18.92 6.98 -5.37
C SER A 105 19.84 8.11 -4.89
N LYS A 106 19.77 8.45 -3.60
CA LYS A 106 20.65 9.42 -2.92
C LYS A 106 21.71 8.76 -2.04
N ASN A 107 21.90 7.45 -2.16
CA ASN A 107 22.87 6.65 -1.40
C ASN A 107 22.66 6.70 0.13
N TYR A 108 21.44 6.92 0.60
CA TYR A 108 21.15 6.76 2.02
C TYR A 108 21.26 5.29 2.44
N LYS A 109 21.74 5.03 3.66
CA LYS A 109 21.65 3.73 4.31
C LYS A 109 20.23 3.51 4.80
N VAL A 110 19.54 2.51 4.25
CA VAL A 110 18.13 2.22 4.57
C VAL A 110 17.99 0.80 5.11
N LYS A 111 17.30 0.64 6.25
CA LYS A 111 16.84 -0.65 6.78
C LYS A 111 15.32 -0.71 6.65
N ARG A 112 14.81 -1.66 5.87
CA ARG A 112 13.35 -1.88 5.67
C ARG A 112 12.79 -2.79 6.76
N GLU A 113 11.60 -2.48 7.24
CA GLU A 113 10.78 -3.34 8.13
C GLU A 113 11.56 -3.95 9.31
N LYS A 114 12.56 -3.23 9.82
CA LYS A 114 13.40 -3.73 10.91
C LYS A 114 12.61 -3.70 12.20
N GLU A 115 12.57 -4.83 12.89
CA GLU A 115 11.92 -4.93 14.20
C GLU A 115 12.65 -4.06 15.23
N LEU A 116 11.91 -3.16 15.89
CA LEU A 116 12.43 -2.29 16.95
C LEU A 116 12.41 -2.99 18.32
N TYR A 117 11.40 -3.82 18.55
CA TYR A 117 11.18 -4.57 19.80
C TYR A 117 10.33 -5.80 19.50
N VAL A 118 10.48 -6.87 20.30
CA VAL A 118 9.69 -8.10 20.12
C VAL A 118 8.22 -7.82 20.40
N SER A 119 7.34 -8.23 19.48
CA SER A 119 5.90 -8.11 19.67
C SER A 119 5.40 -9.07 20.75
N LEU A 120 4.70 -8.54 21.76
CA LEU A 120 4.00 -9.31 22.78
C LEU A 120 2.54 -9.60 22.39
N HIS A 121 2.19 -9.54 21.09
CA HIS A 121 0.83 -9.77 20.60
C HIS A 121 0.25 -11.09 21.12
N ASN A 122 1.04 -12.16 21.15
CA ASN A 122 0.58 -13.48 21.60
C ASN A 122 0.21 -13.51 23.10
N PHE A 123 0.64 -12.52 23.89
CA PHE A 123 0.34 -12.40 25.32
C PHE A 123 -0.70 -11.31 25.63
N THR A 124 -0.75 -10.26 24.83
CA THR A 124 -1.56 -9.05 25.09
C THR A 124 -2.75 -8.91 24.15
N LEU A 125 -2.86 -9.77 23.13
CA LEU A 125 -3.80 -9.69 22.00
C LEU A 125 -3.79 -8.34 21.27
N SER A 126 -2.80 -7.50 21.56
CA SER A 126 -2.65 -6.16 20.99
C SER A 126 -1.66 -6.24 19.83
N ARG A 127 -2.08 -5.80 18.65
CA ARG A 127 -1.20 -5.71 17.48
C ARG A 127 -0.29 -4.50 17.64
N TYR A 128 0.96 -4.75 18.03
CA TYR A 128 2.00 -3.75 18.02
C TYR A 128 2.65 -3.71 16.64
N HIS A 129 2.50 -2.58 15.95
CA HIS A 129 3.27 -2.26 14.76
C HIS A 129 4.69 -1.91 15.21
N ASN A 130 5.58 -2.89 15.30
CA ASN A 130 6.94 -2.76 15.82
C ASN A 130 8.02 -2.62 14.74
N LYS A 131 7.61 -2.58 13.47
CA LYS A 131 8.47 -2.50 12.30
C LYS A 131 8.10 -1.25 11.50
N PRO A 132 8.89 -0.16 11.61
CA PRO A 132 8.70 0.96 10.71
C PRO A 132 9.00 0.57 9.26
N ASP A 133 8.40 1.28 8.31
CA ASP A 133 8.60 1.05 6.88
C ASP A 133 10.10 1.21 6.54
N PHE A 134 10.73 2.31 7.02
CA PHE A 134 12.16 2.58 6.84
C PHE A 134 12.84 3.16 8.08
N ILE A 135 14.08 2.75 8.29
CA ILE A 135 15.06 3.43 9.16
C ILE A 135 16.20 3.94 8.27
N VAL A 136 16.41 5.25 8.26
CA VAL A 136 17.38 5.95 7.42
C VAL A 136 18.55 6.43 8.27
N GLU A 137 19.78 6.10 7.84
CA GLU A 137 21.04 6.42 8.50
C GLU A 137 21.10 6.03 9.98
N ASP A 138 20.33 5.00 10.38
CA ASP A 138 20.14 4.59 11.78
C ASP A 138 19.63 5.70 12.72
N LYS A 139 19.05 6.77 12.16
CA LYS A 139 18.70 8.00 12.89
C LYS A 139 17.26 8.43 12.76
N ILE A 140 16.63 8.16 11.62
CA ILE A 140 15.30 8.67 11.29
C ILE A 140 14.41 7.52 10.87
N VAL A 141 13.19 7.49 11.40
CA VAL A 141 12.14 6.60 10.91
C VAL A 141 11.33 7.31 9.82
N ILE A 142 11.03 6.61 8.73
CA ILE A 142 10.10 7.08 7.70
C ILE A 142 8.95 6.08 7.56
N GLU A 143 7.72 6.57 7.68
CA GLU A 143 6.48 5.83 7.41
C GLU A 143 5.85 6.35 6.12
N ALA A 144 5.55 5.47 5.17
CA ALA A 144 4.86 5.81 3.94
C ALA A 144 3.37 5.43 4.07
N LYS A 145 2.48 6.41 3.88
CA LYS A 145 1.03 6.23 4.01
C LYS A 145 0.29 6.87 2.84
N ILE A 146 -0.85 6.30 2.47
CA ILE A 146 -1.65 6.77 1.32
C ILE A 146 -2.83 7.67 1.71
N SER A 147 -3.26 7.64 2.97
CA SER A 147 -4.45 8.38 3.42
C SER A 147 -4.31 8.91 4.85
N LYS A 148 -3.93 8.06 5.79
CA LYS A 148 -3.88 8.41 7.21
C LYS A 148 -2.71 7.72 7.90
N ASN A 149 -2.08 8.42 8.83
CA ASN A 149 -1.10 7.82 9.74
C ASN A 149 -1.74 7.39 11.05
N ASP A 150 -1.20 6.34 11.66
CA ASP A 150 -1.54 5.97 13.03
C ASP A 150 -0.63 6.73 14.01
N TYR A 151 -1.23 7.64 14.79
CA TYR A 151 -0.50 8.39 15.80
C TYR A 151 0.09 7.47 16.88
N THR A 152 -0.62 6.42 17.27
CA THR A 152 -0.15 5.46 18.28
C THR A 152 1.09 4.74 17.80
N GLN A 153 1.10 4.27 16.55
CA GLN A 153 2.26 3.65 15.92
C GLN A 153 3.47 4.60 15.93
N THR A 154 3.30 5.83 15.43
CA THR A 154 4.40 6.81 15.37
C THR A 154 4.87 7.26 16.76
N LEU A 155 3.97 7.33 17.75
CA LEU A 155 4.30 7.60 19.14
C LEU A 155 5.18 6.49 19.74
N GLU A 156 4.87 5.22 19.48
CA GLU A 156 5.71 4.10 19.90
C GLU A 156 7.11 4.17 19.27
N TYR A 157 7.22 4.46 17.98
CA TYR A 157 8.51 4.65 17.31
C TYR A 157 9.30 5.81 17.91
N SER A 158 8.62 6.87 18.33
CA SER A 158 9.28 8.06 18.91
C SER A 158 10.03 7.79 20.22
N LYS A 159 9.73 6.69 20.90
CA LYS A 159 10.47 6.23 22.09
C LYS A 159 11.89 5.79 21.76
N TYR A 160 12.11 5.29 20.54
CA TYR A 160 13.42 4.82 20.05
C TYR A 160 14.08 5.85 19.12
N TYR A 161 13.28 6.57 18.35
CA TYR A 161 13.75 7.56 17.37
C TYR A 161 13.12 8.93 17.64
N LYS A 162 13.93 9.85 18.18
CA LYS A 162 13.49 11.23 18.49
C LYS A 162 12.97 11.99 17.27
N ARG A 163 13.32 11.56 16.06
CA ARG A 163 12.93 12.18 14.79
C ARG A 163 12.39 11.14 13.83
N GLY A 164 11.43 11.56 13.03
CA GLY A 164 10.85 10.74 11.99
C GLY A 164 10.00 11.55 11.03
N MET A 165 9.57 10.89 9.97
CA MET A 165 8.80 11.47 8.89
C MET A 165 7.64 10.55 8.54
N VAL A 166 6.45 11.11 8.37
CA VAL A 166 5.38 10.40 7.68
C VAL A 166 5.20 11.05 6.32
N VAL A 167 5.36 10.25 5.27
CA VAL A 167 5.31 10.71 3.88
C VAL A 167 4.04 10.23 3.20
N PHE A 168 3.50 11.09 2.33
CA PHE A 168 2.28 10.81 1.56
C PHE A 168 2.51 11.08 0.07
N PRO A 169 1.91 10.27 -0.82
CA PRO A 169 2.02 10.49 -2.26
C PRO A 169 1.39 11.81 -2.68
N PHE A 170 0.27 12.16 -2.03
CA PHE A 170 -0.52 13.38 -2.24
C PHE A 170 -0.79 14.05 -0.88
N THR A 171 -2.05 14.28 -0.53
CA THR A 171 -2.49 14.72 0.81
C THR A 171 -2.90 13.53 1.69
N GLY A 172 -3.06 13.78 3.00
CA GLY A 172 -3.57 12.80 3.96
C GLY A 172 -3.84 13.42 5.34
N GLU A 173 -4.48 12.65 6.20
CA GLU A 173 -4.61 12.95 7.62
C GLU A 173 -3.31 12.59 8.33
N CYS A 174 -2.61 13.60 8.84
CA CYS A 174 -1.34 13.39 9.51
C CYS A 174 -1.25 14.09 10.87
N ARG A 175 -1.01 13.29 11.90
CA ARG A 175 -0.65 13.72 13.26
C ARG A 175 0.54 12.93 13.74
N VAL A 176 1.60 13.62 14.12
CA VAL A 176 2.89 13.00 14.49
C VAL A 176 3.37 13.49 15.86
N PRO A 177 4.20 12.71 16.57
CA PRO A 177 4.79 13.13 17.84
C PRO A 177 5.78 14.30 17.67
N LYS A 178 6.17 14.92 18.79
CA LYS A 178 7.13 16.04 18.78
C LYS A 178 8.46 15.61 18.16
N GLY A 179 9.00 16.44 17.26
CA GLY A 179 10.25 16.16 16.56
C GLY A 179 10.08 15.37 15.26
N TRP A 180 8.86 14.92 14.96
CA TRP A 180 8.50 14.30 13.69
C TRP A 180 7.75 15.28 12.80
N ILE A 181 7.74 15.01 11.49
CA ILE A 181 7.08 15.86 10.50
C ILE A 181 6.22 15.05 9.53
N CYS A 182 5.21 15.72 8.96
CA CYS A 182 4.39 15.20 7.87
C CYS A 182 4.87 15.82 6.54
N VAL A 183 5.04 15.00 5.51
CA VAL A 183 5.43 15.45 4.17
C VAL A 183 4.43 14.96 3.15
N PHE A 184 3.85 15.90 2.41
CA PHE A 184 2.82 15.67 1.42
C PHE A 184 3.36 15.85 0.00
N ASN A 185 2.63 15.33 -0.99
CA ASN A 185 2.91 15.46 -2.42
C ASN A 185 4.30 14.95 -2.83
N VAL A 186 4.79 13.88 -2.20
CA VAL A 186 6.15 13.36 -2.44
C VAL A 186 6.35 12.83 -3.87
N LEU A 187 5.27 12.48 -4.58
CA LEU A 187 5.33 12.16 -6.00
C LEU A 187 5.67 13.39 -6.88
N LEU A 188 5.22 14.57 -6.46
CA LEU A 188 5.33 15.82 -7.23
C LEU A 188 6.55 16.66 -6.80
N ASP A 189 6.90 16.66 -5.51
CA ASP A 189 7.96 17.50 -4.95
C ASP A 189 8.99 16.68 -4.18
N LYS A 190 9.86 15.99 -4.94
CA LYS A 190 10.97 15.20 -4.40
C LYS A 190 11.99 16.08 -3.68
N SER A 191 12.21 17.31 -4.17
CA SER A 191 13.16 18.26 -3.59
C SER A 191 12.82 18.60 -2.15
N ARG A 192 11.55 18.87 -1.85
CA ARG A 192 11.08 19.15 -0.50
C ARG A 192 11.24 17.94 0.41
N PHE A 193 10.96 16.74 -0.07
CA PHE A 193 11.22 15.51 0.68
C PHE A 193 12.69 15.41 1.12
N TYR A 194 13.64 15.58 0.20
CA TYR A 194 15.06 15.51 0.53
C TYR A 194 15.50 16.66 1.45
N SER A 195 15.06 17.89 1.18
CA SER A 195 15.42 19.04 2.01
C SER A 195 14.99 18.86 3.47
N LEU A 196 13.78 18.35 3.69
CA LEU A 196 13.27 18.08 5.04
C LEU A 196 13.96 16.87 5.69
N LEU A 197 14.30 15.84 4.91
CA LEU A 197 15.09 14.71 5.41
C LEU A 197 16.46 15.16 5.91
N GLU A 198 17.17 15.98 5.12
CA GLU A 198 18.47 16.54 5.50
C GLU A 198 18.40 17.44 6.72
N ASP A 199 17.37 18.28 6.83
CA ASP A 199 17.15 19.10 8.04
C ASP A 199 17.00 18.21 9.29
N LEU A 200 16.20 17.14 9.21
CA LEU A 200 16.08 16.18 10.32
C LEU A 200 17.39 15.44 10.62
N LEU A 201 18.17 15.06 9.60
CA LEU A 201 19.44 14.35 9.78
C LEU A 201 20.48 15.24 10.43
N SER A 202 20.57 16.51 10.01
CA SER A 202 21.54 17.49 10.51
C SER A 202 21.33 17.79 11.99
N ARG A 203 20.07 17.87 12.45
CA ARG A 203 19.72 18.07 13.86
C ARG A 203 19.98 16.81 14.70
N SER A 204 20.17 15.64 14.08
CA SER A 204 20.44 14.33 14.71
C SER A 204 21.92 14.06 14.95
N LYS A 205 22.74 15.10 14.89
CA LYS A 205 24.08 15.09 15.44
C LYS A 205 24.06 15.25 16.95
#